data_AF-A0A953KHJ8-F1
#
_entry.id   AF-A0A953KHJ8-F1
#
_cell.length_a   1.000
_cell.length_b   1.000
_cell.length_c   1.000
_cell.angle_alpha   90.00
_cell.angle_beta   90.00
_cell.angle_gamma   90.00
#
_symmetry.space_group_name_H-M   'P 1'
#
loop_
_entity.id
_entity.type
_entity.pdbx_description
1 polymer ?
#
loop_
_entity_poly.entity_id
_entity_poly.type
_entity_poly.pdbx_seq_one_letter_code
_entity_poly.pdbx_strand_id
1 'polypeptide(L)'
;MKFTLKLNRLGVPLLSMLMAANFWAASASADLTEFREVCAGRIVPINSLQWVLYKSENIHGGRGPTFLVQNRAERTGKQVIEIRDARCHVIGSFGLYATDYPYGARYYSRTGGSGASDQDLLARARAAGSTNILVEGVGGKWIRVKDPTLRDGTIQK
;
A
#
# COMPACT_ATOMS: atom_id res chain seq x y z
N MET A 1 -60.41 20.99 57.63
CA MET A 1 -61.17 20.72 56.39
C MET A 1 -60.58 19.46 55.75
N LYS A 2 -61.37 18.39 55.65
CA LYS A 2 -60.99 17.09 55.05
C LYS A 2 -61.42 17.09 53.59
N PHE A 3 -60.50 16.82 52.66
CA PHE A 3 -60.85 16.42 51.30
C PHE A 3 -60.17 15.09 50.98
N THR A 4 -61.03 14.09 50.74
CA THR A 4 -60.71 12.70 50.41
C THR A 4 -60.66 12.60 48.89
N LEU A 5 -59.53 12.17 48.32
CA LEU A 5 -59.44 11.86 46.88
C LEU A 5 -59.50 10.34 46.67
N LYS A 6 -60.50 9.91 45.91
CA LYS A 6 -60.81 8.52 45.52
C LYS A 6 -59.79 7.98 44.50
N LEU A 7 -59.26 6.79 44.77
CA LEU A 7 -58.66 5.92 43.75
C LEU A 7 -59.75 5.34 42.85
N ASN A 8 -59.54 5.37 41.54
CA ASN A 8 -60.20 4.49 40.58
C ASN A 8 -59.14 3.63 39.87
N ARG A 9 -59.26 2.31 40.06
CA ARG A 9 -58.57 1.26 39.31
C ARG A 9 -59.42 0.89 38.08
N LEU A 10 -58.83 0.99 36.90
CA LEU A 10 -59.18 0.24 35.68
C LEU A 10 -57.82 0.02 34.99
N GLY A 11 -57.27 -1.19 34.84
CA GLY A 11 -57.86 -2.33 34.16
C GLY A 11 -57.49 -2.25 32.68
N VAL A 12 -56.26 -2.63 32.29
CA VAL A 12 -55.85 -2.80 30.88
C VAL A 12 -55.04 -4.11 30.76
N PRO A 13 -55.36 -4.98 29.79
CA PRO A 13 -54.92 -6.36 29.75
C PRO A 13 -53.51 -6.58 29.18
N LEU A 14 -52.99 -7.75 29.54
CA LEU A 14 -51.89 -8.46 28.89
C LEU A 14 -52.09 -8.61 27.37
N LEU A 15 -50.96 -8.75 26.68
CA LEU A 15 -50.76 -9.41 25.37
C LEU A 15 -50.93 -8.56 24.09
N SER A 16 -49.79 -8.14 23.53
CA SER A 16 -49.50 -8.15 22.09
C SER A 16 -47.98 -8.00 21.93
N MET A 17 -47.27 -9.12 21.81
CA MET A 17 -46.84 -9.73 20.54
C MET A 17 -45.83 -8.88 19.76
N LEU A 18 -44.63 -9.48 19.67
CA LEU A 18 -43.53 -9.20 18.78
C LEU A 18 -43.95 -8.54 17.46
N MET A 19 -43.25 -7.46 17.08
CA MET A 19 -42.57 -7.39 15.79
C MET A 19 -41.33 -6.50 15.93
N ALA A 20 -40.18 -7.12 16.17
CA ALA A 20 -38.89 -6.53 15.85
C ALA A 20 -38.84 -6.39 14.33
N ALA A 21 -39.10 -5.20 13.82
CA ALA A 21 -38.85 -4.88 12.42
C ALA A 21 -37.34 -4.95 12.20
N ASN A 22 -36.90 -6.07 11.61
CA ASN A 22 -35.58 -6.24 11.03
C ASN A 22 -35.39 -5.15 9.97
N PHE A 23 -34.80 -4.01 10.37
CA PHE A 23 -34.11 -3.15 9.42
C PHE A 23 -32.87 -3.90 8.98
N TRP A 24 -33.06 -4.78 8.00
CA TRP A 24 -31.97 -5.31 7.22
C TRP A 24 -31.44 -4.12 6.44
N ALA A 25 -30.38 -3.51 6.98
CA ALA A 25 -29.49 -2.72 6.17
C ALA A 25 -29.09 -3.62 4.99
N ALA A 26 -29.53 -3.25 3.78
CA ALA A 26 -28.87 -3.69 2.57
C ALA A 26 -27.46 -3.10 2.66
N SER A 27 -26.58 -3.83 3.35
CA SER A 27 -25.15 -3.68 3.25
C SER A 27 -24.87 -3.82 1.77
N ALA A 28 -24.48 -2.69 1.16
CA ALA A 28 -23.77 -2.69 -0.10
C ALA A 28 -22.64 -3.70 0.05
N SER A 29 -22.85 -4.89 -0.51
CA SER A 29 -21.80 -5.80 -0.87
C SER A 29 -21.11 -5.15 -2.06
N ALA A 30 -20.36 -4.09 -1.75
CA ALA A 30 -19.29 -3.65 -2.61
C ALA A 30 -18.41 -4.88 -2.78
N ASP A 31 -18.54 -5.42 -3.97
CA ASP A 31 -17.98 -6.67 -4.42
C ASP A 31 -16.46 -6.61 -4.21
N LEU A 32 -15.98 -7.29 -3.18
CA LEU A 32 -14.56 -7.39 -2.84
C LEU A 32 -13.76 -8.19 -3.89
N THR A 33 -14.37 -8.56 -5.02
CA THR A 33 -13.66 -9.18 -6.15
C THR A 33 -12.96 -8.18 -7.07
N GLU A 34 -13.19 -6.87 -6.94
CA GLU A 34 -12.54 -5.87 -7.82
C GLU A 34 -11.07 -5.55 -7.47
N PHE A 35 -10.55 -6.07 -6.36
CA PHE A 35 -9.11 -5.95 -6.01
C PHE A 35 -8.28 -7.16 -6.45
N ARG A 36 -8.75 -8.01 -7.38
CA ARG A 36 -8.03 -9.22 -7.81
C ARG A 36 -7.12 -9.08 -9.04
N GLU A 37 -6.95 -7.88 -9.59
CA GLU A 37 -5.85 -7.54 -10.49
C GLU A 37 -4.96 -6.48 -9.83
N VAL A 38 -4.25 -6.82 -8.75
CA VAL A 38 -3.30 -5.88 -8.12
C VAL A 38 -2.00 -5.85 -8.92
N CYS A 39 -2.12 -5.50 -10.19
CA CYS A 39 -1.11 -5.49 -11.25
C CYS A 39 -1.05 -6.88 -11.86
N ALA A 40 -0.97 -6.99 -13.19
CA ALA A 40 -0.96 -8.25 -13.94
C ALA A 40 0.23 -9.18 -13.64
N GLY A 41 0.94 -8.96 -12.54
CA GLY A 41 2.20 -9.57 -12.16
C GLY A 41 2.22 -10.06 -10.71
N ARG A 42 3.22 -10.88 -10.39
CA ARG A 42 3.37 -11.46 -9.05
C ARG A 42 3.94 -10.42 -8.07
N ILE A 43 3.17 -10.06 -7.03
CA ILE A 43 3.68 -9.24 -5.93
C ILE A 43 4.58 -10.09 -5.01
N VAL A 44 5.79 -9.61 -4.72
CA VAL A 44 6.73 -10.23 -3.78
C VAL A 44 7.23 -9.21 -2.75
N PRO A 45 7.35 -9.55 -1.46
CA PRO A 45 7.97 -8.65 -0.49
C PRO A 45 9.48 -8.49 -0.79
N ILE A 46 10.02 -7.28 -0.67
CA ILE A 46 11.45 -7.06 -0.91
C ILE A 46 12.36 -7.93 -0.03
N ASN A 47 11.93 -8.23 1.21
CA ASN A 47 12.69 -9.08 2.15
C ASN A 47 12.74 -10.57 1.76
N SER A 48 11.96 -11.02 0.77
CA SER A 48 12.13 -12.37 0.21
C SER A 48 13.16 -12.41 -0.92
N LEU A 49 13.74 -11.28 -1.29
CA LEU A 49 14.73 -11.18 -2.36
C LEU A 49 16.12 -10.99 -1.76
N GLN A 50 17.06 -11.83 -2.16
CA GLN A 50 18.45 -11.68 -1.76
C GLN A 50 19.11 -10.57 -2.58
N TRP A 51 19.80 -9.68 -1.87
CA TRP A 51 20.62 -8.60 -2.44
C TRP A 51 19.82 -7.58 -3.27
N VAL A 52 18.61 -7.29 -2.79
CA VAL A 52 17.77 -6.19 -3.27
C VAL A 52 17.46 -5.28 -2.10
N LEU A 53 17.70 -3.98 -2.27
CA LEU A 53 17.58 -2.99 -1.22
C LEU A 53 16.89 -1.73 -1.73
N TYR A 54 15.94 -1.25 -0.95
CA TYR A 54 15.38 0.09 -1.07
C TYR A 54 15.93 0.99 0.05
N LYS A 55 16.22 2.25 -0.30
CA LYS A 55 16.57 3.32 0.65
C LYS A 55 15.73 4.55 0.34
N SER A 56 15.10 5.13 1.36
CA SER A 56 14.37 6.40 1.25
C SER A 56 15.26 7.58 0.85
N GLU A 57 16.53 7.53 1.25
CA GLU A 57 17.53 8.51 0.86
C GLU A 57 18.87 7.89 0.46
N ASN A 58 19.56 8.56 -0.46
CA ASN A 58 20.95 8.27 -0.76
C ASN A 58 21.85 9.02 0.25
N ILE A 59 22.87 8.34 0.78
CA ILE A 59 23.87 8.92 1.70
C ILE A 59 24.66 10.09 1.07
N HIS A 60 24.59 10.24 -0.25
CA HIS A 60 25.16 11.36 -1.00
C HIS A 60 24.15 12.49 -1.28
N GLY A 61 23.02 12.52 -0.56
CA GLY A 61 22.12 13.67 -0.36
C GLY A 61 21.28 14.16 -1.55
N GLY A 62 21.67 13.90 -2.80
CA GLY A 62 21.06 14.59 -3.96
C GLY A 62 20.08 13.78 -4.81
N ARG A 63 20.09 12.45 -4.70
CA ARG A 63 19.50 11.57 -5.73
C ARG A 63 18.11 11.02 -5.41
N GLY A 64 17.57 11.36 -4.24
CA GLY A 64 16.28 10.86 -3.75
C GLY A 64 16.31 9.37 -3.38
N PRO A 65 15.13 8.76 -3.23
CA PRO A 65 15.01 7.34 -3.00
C PRO A 65 15.78 6.50 -4.02
N THR A 66 16.35 5.40 -3.52
CA THR A 66 17.26 4.51 -4.25
C THR A 66 16.73 3.09 -4.23
N PHE A 67 16.80 2.42 -5.38
CA PHE A 67 16.58 0.99 -5.52
C PHE A 67 17.86 0.32 -6.02
N LEU A 68 18.39 -0.61 -5.24
CA LEU A 68 19.67 -1.27 -5.46
C LEU A 68 19.44 -2.77 -5.70
N VAL A 69 19.96 -3.28 -6.81
CA VAL A 69 19.83 -4.68 -7.20
C VAL A 69 21.21 -5.26 -7.48
N GLN A 70 21.81 -5.85 -6.44
CA GLN A 70 23.12 -6.49 -6.52
C GLN A 70 23.03 -7.85 -7.22
N ASN A 71 22.01 -8.66 -6.92
CA ASN A 71 21.80 -9.96 -7.56
C ASN A 71 21.53 -9.79 -9.06
N ARG A 72 22.35 -10.41 -9.92
CA ARG A 72 22.19 -10.34 -11.39
C ARG A 72 20.85 -10.92 -11.85
N ALA A 73 20.36 -11.98 -11.20
CA ALA A 73 19.10 -12.62 -11.56
C ALA A 73 17.88 -11.73 -11.31
N GLU A 74 18.02 -10.67 -10.51
CA GLU A 74 16.94 -9.76 -10.12
C GLU A 74 16.92 -8.45 -10.94
N ARG A 75 17.87 -8.28 -11.86
CA ARG A 75 17.99 -7.03 -12.65
C ARG A 75 17.00 -7.04 -13.81
N THR A 76 16.24 -5.96 -13.95
CA THR A 76 15.25 -5.80 -15.03
C THR A 76 15.87 -5.56 -16.40
N GLY A 77 17.11 -5.04 -16.45
CA GLY A 77 17.75 -4.59 -17.70
C GLY A 77 17.16 -3.31 -18.29
N LYS A 78 16.20 -2.67 -17.61
CA LYS A 78 15.52 -1.45 -18.08
C LYS A 78 16.29 -0.19 -17.66
N GLN A 79 16.18 0.85 -18.47
CA GLN A 79 16.68 2.19 -18.12
C GLN A 79 15.79 2.90 -17.10
N VAL A 80 14.49 2.61 -17.10
CA VAL A 80 13.51 3.17 -16.16
C VAL A 80 12.64 2.02 -15.66
N ILE A 81 12.41 1.96 -14.36
CA ILE A 81 11.51 1.01 -13.70
C ILE A 81 10.38 1.78 -13.03
N GLU A 82 9.16 1.25 -13.13
CA GLU A 82 7.97 1.89 -12.59
C GLU A 82 7.83 1.72 -11.07
N ILE A 83 7.16 2.68 -10.44
CA ILE A 83 6.67 2.61 -9.07
C ILE A 83 5.15 2.76 -9.13
N ARG A 84 4.44 1.79 -8.57
CA ARG A 84 2.98 1.75 -8.53
C ARG A 84 2.44 1.78 -7.11
N ASP A 85 1.21 2.26 -6.97
CA ASP A 85 0.43 2.16 -5.74
C ASP A 85 -0.28 0.79 -5.61
N ALA A 86 -1.05 0.61 -4.54
CA ALA A 86 -1.84 -0.61 -4.31
C ALA A 86 -3.05 -0.78 -5.25
N ARG A 87 -3.37 0.23 -6.07
CA ARG A 87 -4.37 0.18 -7.15
C ARG A 87 -3.71 0.06 -8.52
N CYS A 88 -2.38 -0.12 -8.54
CA CYS A 88 -1.58 -0.30 -9.74
C CYS A 88 -1.50 0.90 -10.68
N HIS A 89 -1.81 2.09 -10.17
CA HIS A 89 -1.48 3.32 -10.87
C HIS A 89 0.01 3.61 -10.74
N VAL A 90 0.61 4.10 -11.82
CA VAL A 90 1.99 4.59 -11.80
C VAL A 90 2.04 5.87 -10.98
N ILE A 91 2.74 5.84 -9.86
CA ILE A 91 2.92 6.97 -8.94
C ILE A 91 4.34 7.55 -8.99
N GLY A 92 5.27 6.89 -9.68
CA GLY A 92 6.62 7.36 -9.88
C GLY A 92 7.47 6.39 -10.69
N SER A 93 8.76 6.68 -10.79
CA SER A 93 9.74 5.81 -11.44
C SER A 93 11.14 6.00 -10.87
N PHE A 94 11.97 4.97 -11.02
CA PHE A 94 13.41 5.08 -10.84
C PHE A 94 14.12 4.96 -12.18
N GLY A 95 15.13 5.81 -12.41
CA GLY A 95 16.01 5.67 -13.57
C GLY A 95 17.34 5.02 -13.20
N LEU A 96 17.87 4.21 -14.11
CA LEU A 96 19.14 3.51 -13.98
C LEU A 96 20.30 4.51 -14.05
N TYR A 97 21.16 4.49 -13.04
CA TYR A 97 22.38 5.28 -13.03
C TYR A 97 23.58 4.48 -13.53
N ALA A 98 23.78 3.28 -12.99
CA ALA A 98 24.91 2.45 -13.32
C ALA A 98 24.61 0.98 -13.01
N THR A 99 25.29 0.09 -13.73
CA THR A 99 25.38 -1.33 -13.42
C THR A 99 26.85 -1.74 -13.41
N ASP A 100 27.46 -1.79 -12.24
CA ASP A 100 28.90 -2.00 -12.06
C ASP A 100 29.21 -2.97 -10.90
N TYR A 101 30.42 -3.52 -10.88
CA TYR A 101 30.89 -4.34 -9.76
C TYR A 101 31.54 -3.45 -8.69
N PRO A 102 31.34 -3.70 -7.37
CA PRO A 102 30.53 -4.77 -6.74
C PRO A 102 29.07 -4.37 -6.49
N TYR A 103 28.65 -3.17 -6.89
CA TYR A 103 27.39 -2.57 -6.43
C TYR A 103 26.13 -3.12 -7.14
N GLY A 104 26.27 -3.68 -8.33
CA GLY A 104 25.14 -4.10 -9.17
C GLY A 104 24.40 -2.91 -9.79
N ALA A 105 23.10 -3.08 -10.06
CA ALA A 105 22.28 -2.06 -10.70
C ALA A 105 21.76 -1.06 -9.66
N ARG A 106 22.02 0.23 -9.89
CA ARG A 106 21.62 1.35 -9.02
C ARG A 106 20.60 2.22 -9.73
N TYR A 107 19.40 2.32 -9.17
CA TYR A 107 18.33 3.16 -9.68
C TYR A 107 18.01 4.29 -8.68
N TYR A 108 17.76 5.49 -9.18
CA TYR A 108 17.44 6.66 -8.36
C TYR A 108 16.18 7.35 -8.87
N SER A 109 15.41 7.97 -7.97
CA SER A 109 14.22 8.71 -8.40
C SER A 109 14.60 9.99 -9.16
N ARG A 110 15.70 10.66 -8.80
CA ARG A 110 16.15 11.92 -9.42
C ARG A 110 17.19 11.75 -10.53
N THR A 111 17.49 10.53 -10.97
CA THR A 111 18.40 10.28 -12.09
C THR A 111 17.67 9.47 -13.15
N GLY A 112 17.04 10.14 -14.11
CA GLY A 112 16.22 9.50 -15.14
C GLY A 112 14.88 8.92 -14.64
N GLY A 113 14.57 9.08 -13.34
CA GLY A 113 13.28 8.73 -12.76
C GLY A 113 12.33 9.93 -12.67
N SER A 114 11.29 9.82 -11.85
CA SER A 114 10.23 10.84 -11.73
C SER A 114 10.58 12.04 -10.84
N GLY A 115 11.70 12.01 -10.14
CA GLY A 115 12.13 13.02 -9.18
C GLY A 115 11.43 12.98 -7.81
N ALA A 116 10.46 12.08 -7.64
CA ALA A 116 9.67 11.96 -6.41
C ALA A 116 10.56 11.70 -5.17
N SER A 117 10.28 12.40 -4.08
CA SER A 117 10.82 12.07 -2.76
C SER A 117 10.12 10.84 -2.16
N ASP A 118 10.69 10.29 -1.11
CA ASP A 118 10.06 9.24 -0.30
C ASP A 118 8.72 9.68 0.28
N GLN A 119 8.63 10.93 0.75
CA GLN A 119 7.40 11.51 1.27
C GLN A 119 6.33 11.66 0.18
N ASP A 120 6.72 12.06 -1.04
CA ASP A 120 5.80 12.13 -2.18
C ASP A 120 5.24 10.75 -2.53
N LEU A 121 6.11 9.73 -2.53
CA LEU A 121 5.71 8.34 -2.79
C LEU A 121 4.77 7.82 -1.69
N LEU A 122 5.05 8.11 -0.42
CA LEU A 122 4.17 7.75 0.69
C LEU A 122 2.81 8.44 0.58
N ALA A 123 2.79 9.74 0.26
CA ALA A 123 1.54 10.49 0.11
C ALA A 123 0.67 9.92 -1.02
N ARG A 124 1.28 9.58 -2.17
CA ARG A 124 0.59 8.96 -3.30
C ARG A 124 0.08 7.55 -2.97
N ALA A 125 0.88 6.74 -2.27
CA ALA A 125 0.45 5.43 -1.79
C ALA A 125 -0.75 5.53 -0.82
N ARG A 126 -0.72 6.51 0.11
CA ARG A 126 -1.80 6.76 1.07
C ARG A 126 -3.08 7.19 0.38
N ALA A 127 -2.99 8.00 -0.68
CA ALA A 127 -4.16 8.37 -1.50
C ALA A 127 -4.84 7.14 -2.14
N ALA A 128 -4.08 6.06 -2.38
CA ALA A 128 -4.60 4.78 -2.87
C ALA A 128 -5.05 3.82 -1.75
N GLY A 129 -4.92 4.21 -0.47
CA GLY A 129 -5.30 3.39 0.68
C GLY A 129 -4.21 2.43 1.19
N SER A 130 -2.93 2.68 0.89
CA SER A 130 -1.81 1.86 1.35
C SER A 130 -0.64 2.69 1.88
N THR A 131 0.26 2.06 2.63
CA THR A 131 1.59 2.64 2.95
C THR A 131 2.69 2.07 2.06
N ASN A 132 2.39 1.00 1.33
CA ASN A 132 3.38 0.29 0.53
C ASN A 132 3.45 0.87 -0.88
N ILE A 133 4.63 0.78 -1.50
CA ILE A 133 4.80 0.98 -2.94
C ILE A 133 5.21 -0.33 -3.61
N LEU A 134 4.90 -0.45 -4.90
CA LEU A 134 5.25 -1.59 -5.74
C LEU A 134 6.28 -1.15 -6.78
N VAL A 135 7.50 -1.66 -6.67
CA VAL A 135 8.59 -1.35 -7.60
C VAL A 135 8.66 -2.45 -8.66
N GLU A 136 8.75 -2.07 -9.93
CA GLU A 136 8.86 -3.04 -11.02
C GLU A 136 10.13 -3.88 -10.89
N GLY A 137 9.98 -5.21 -10.98
CA GLY A 137 11.08 -6.16 -11.02
C GLY A 137 11.10 -7.02 -12.29
N VAL A 138 12.03 -7.97 -12.35
CA VAL A 138 12.20 -8.87 -13.52
C VAL A 138 11.04 -9.87 -13.66
N GLY A 139 10.71 -10.27 -14.89
CA GLY A 139 9.76 -11.35 -15.15
C GLY A 139 8.32 -11.02 -14.72
N GLY A 140 7.92 -9.74 -14.79
CA GLY A 140 6.58 -9.30 -14.42
C GLY A 140 6.31 -9.31 -12.91
N LYS A 141 7.34 -9.36 -12.06
CA LYS A 141 7.17 -9.24 -10.61
C LYS A 141 7.01 -7.78 -10.18
N TRP A 142 6.27 -7.59 -9.10
CA TRP A 142 6.16 -6.32 -8.39
C TRP A 142 6.74 -6.45 -6.99
N ILE A 143 7.79 -5.69 -6.71
CA ILE A 143 8.54 -5.77 -5.46
C ILE A 143 7.92 -4.78 -4.48
N ARG A 144 7.31 -5.30 -3.42
CA ARG A 144 6.67 -4.50 -2.38
C ARG A 144 7.70 -3.97 -1.40
N VAL A 145 7.76 -2.65 -1.30
CA VAL A 145 8.45 -1.89 -0.23
C VAL A 145 7.39 -1.42 0.76
N LYS A 146 7.55 -1.71 2.06
CA LYS A 146 6.47 -1.52 3.04
C LYS A 146 6.13 -0.07 3.35
N ASP A 147 7.17 0.75 3.42
CA ASP A 147 7.09 2.18 3.71
C ASP A 147 8.23 2.84 2.94
N PRO A 148 7.95 3.69 1.93
CA PRO A 148 8.99 4.32 1.13
C PRO A 148 9.83 5.33 1.92
N THR A 149 9.46 5.69 3.14
CA THR A 149 10.27 6.58 4.02
C THR A 149 11.32 5.82 4.83
N LEU A 150 11.26 4.48 4.82
CA LEU A 150 12.18 3.62 5.55
C LEU A 150 13.05 2.80 4.60
N ARG A 151 14.19 2.33 5.12
CA ARG A 151 15.02 1.33 4.45
C ARG A 151 14.31 -0.03 4.49
N ASP A 152 14.32 -0.77 3.39
CA ASP A 152 13.71 -2.11 3.30
C ASP A 152 14.56 -3.02 2.39
N GLY A 153 14.59 -4.33 2.65
CA GLY A 153 15.44 -5.28 1.94
C GLY A 153 16.87 -5.41 2.49
N THR A 154 17.73 -6.13 1.75
CA THR A 154 19.08 -6.51 2.19
C THR A 154 20.12 -6.42 1.06
N ILE A 155 21.38 -6.18 1.41
CA ILE A 155 22.53 -6.28 0.51
C ILE A 155 23.64 -7.11 1.16
N GLN A 156 24.52 -7.69 0.33
CA GLN A 156 25.75 -8.28 0.83
C GLN A 156 26.80 -7.18 1.03
N LYS A 157 27.52 -7.26 2.15
CA LYS A 157 28.67 -6.40 2.46
C LYS A 157 29.91 -6.91 1.73
#